data_AF-A0A2G6MVY8-F1
#
_entry.id   AF-A0A2G6MVY8-F1
#
_cell.length_a   1.000
_cell.length_b   1.000
_cell.length_c   1.000
_cell.angle_alpha   90.00
_cell.angle_beta   90.00
_cell.angle_gamma   90.00
#
_symmetry.space_group_name_H-M   'P 1'
#
loop_
_entity.id
_entity.type
_entity.pdbx_description
1 polymer ?
#
loop_
_entity_poly.entity_id
_entity_poly.type
_entity_poly.pdbx_seq_one_letter_code
_entity_poly.pdbx_strand_id
1 'polypeptide(L)'
;MTKKNGSDELNRIDKRAIEALALAPVIEAVAQRIGKKEALAILQEVNEKEAFERGKAIRNQKGHTGIPELVEDVATWGKGGTLEMEVLEQTEKTYHFNITRCPYYEKYHELGLAEFGVALSCCRDKPFARGFHPQLKLERSQTIMEGADYCDFRYTMHLSS
;
A
#
# COMPACT_ATOMS: atom_id res chain seq x y z
N MET A 1 -34.47 -4.59 22.77
CA MET A 1 -33.03 -4.26 22.55
C MET A 1 -32.71 -4.57 21.10
N THR A 2 -32.55 -3.52 20.31
CA THR A 2 -32.34 -3.56 18.86
C THR A 2 -31.05 -4.29 18.52
N LYS A 3 -31.15 -5.32 17.68
CA LYS A 3 -30.00 -5.91 16.98
C LYS A 3 -29.31 -4.78 16.23
N LYS A 4 -28.05 -4.48 16.57
CA LYS A 4 -27.19 -3.69 15.69
C LYS A 4 -27.11 -4.47 14.37
N ASN A 5 -27.74 -3.95 13.33
CA ASN A 5 -27.48 -4.39 11.96
C ASN A 5 -25.96 -4.32 11.76
N GLY A 6 -25.37 -5.40 11.25
CA GLY A 6 -23.95 -5.42 10.90
C GLY A 6 -23.67 -4.24 9.97
N SER A 7 -22.85 -3.30 10.42
CA SER A 7 -22.20 -2.39 9.49
C SER A 7 -21.33 -3.28 8.61
N ASP A 8 -21.60 -3.37 7.31
CA ASP A 8 -20.63 -3.88 6.35
C ASP A 8 -19.35 -3.09 6.55
N GLU A 9 -18.37 -3.70 7.19
CA GLU A 9 -17.06 -3.10 7.39
C GLU A 9 -16.45 -2.91 6.02
N LEU A 10 -16.20 -1.65 5.63
CA LEU A 10 -15.63 -1.32 4.33
C LEU A 10 -14.27 -2.01 4.19
N ASN A 11 -14.17 -2.97 3.26
CA ASN A 11 -12.93 -3.70 3.03
C ASN A 11 -11.85 -2.80 2.43
N ARG A 12 -10.61 -3.29 2.43
CA ARG A 12 -9.43 -2.50 2.08
C ARG A 12 -9.42 -2.10 0.60
N ILE A 13 -9.84 -2.99 -0.29
CA ILE A 13 -9.88 -2.74 -1.73
C ILE A 13 -10.98 -1.74 -2.08
N ASP A 14 -12.19 -1.90 -1.53
CA ASP A 14 -13.29 -0.94 -1.74
C ASP A 14 -12.95 0.44 -1.18
N LYS A 15 -12.29 0.50 -0.01
CA LYS A 15 -11.78 1.77 0.51
C LYS A 15 -10.82 2.44 -0.47
N ARG A 16 -9.87 1.71 -1.06
CA ARG A 16 -8.94 2.26 -2.06
C ARG A 16 -9.65 2.68 -3.35
N ALA A 17 -10.67 1.94 -3.77
CA ALA A 17 -11.48 2.25 -4.95
C ALA A 17 -12.26 3.56 -4.75
N ILE A 18 -12.91 3.73 -3.60
CA ILE A 18 -13.63 4.96 -3.24
C ILE A 18 -12.69 6.17 -3.21
N GLU A 19 -11.53 6.03 -2.56
CA GLU A 19 -10.53 7.10 -2.53
C GLU A 19 -10.01 7.45 -3.93
N ALA A 20 -9.77 6.45 -4.78
CA ALA A 20 -9.33 6.67 -6.16
C ALA A 20 -10.39 7.42 -7.00
N LEU A 21 -11.65 6.99 -6.93
CA LEU A 21 -12.76 7.64 -7.64
C LEU A 21 -12.98 9.08 -7.18
N ALA A 22 -12.74 9.38 -5.91
CA ALA A 22 -12.86 10.73 -5.37
C ALA A 22 -11.69 11.63 -5.80
N LEU A 23 -10.45 11.10 -5.77
CA LEU A 23 -9.24 11.90 -6.00
C LEU A 23 -8.90 12.07 -7.49
N ALA A 24 -9.18 11.08 -8.33
CA ALA A 24 -8.86 11.12 -9.76
C ALA A 24 -9.39 12.39 -10.47
N PRO A 25 -10.68 12.76 -10.41
CA PRO A 25 -11.17 13.96 -11.09
C PRO A 25 -10.56 15.26 -10.56
N VAL A 26 -10.21 15.30 -9.27
CA VAL A 26 -9.51 16.45 -8.68
C VAL A 26 -8.10 16.57 -9.23
N ILE A 27 -7.36 15.46 -9.30
CA ILE A 27 -5.99 15.42 -9.81
C ILE A 27 -5.96 15.71 -11.31
N GLU A 28 -6.95 15.26 -12.08
CA GLU A 28 -7.11 15.62 -13.49
C GLU A 28 -7.33 17.13 -13.67
N ALA A 29 -8.21 17.73 -12.88
CA ALA A 29 -8.45 19.17 -12.92
C ALA A 29 -7.19 19.98 -12.53
N VAL A 30 -6.42 19.50 -11.55
CA VAL A 30 -5.12 20.10 -11.18
C VAL A 30 -4.10 19.93 -12.32
N ALA A 31 -4.05 18.76 -12.95
CA ALA A 31 -3.14 18.46 -14.05
C ALA A 31 -3.36 19.38 -15.27
N GLN A 32 -4.59 19.83 -15.52
CA GLN A 32 -4.89 20.83 -16.55
C GLN A 32 -4.20 22.18 -16.31
N ARG A 33 -3.79 22.48 -15.06
CA ARG A 33 -3.18 23.75 -14.67
C ARG A 33 -1.66 23.69 -14.54
N ILE A 34 -1.14 22.58 -14.00
CA ILE A 34 0.29 22.44 -13.66
C ILE A 34 0.98 21.27 -14.38
N GLY A 35 0.26 20.57 -15.25
CA GLY A 35 0.75 19.38 -15.94
C GLY A 35 0.59 18.11 -15.09
N LYS A 36 0.43 16.98 -15.80
CA LYS A 36 0.18 15.66 -15.20
C LYS A 36 1.29 15.20 -14.26
N LYS A 37 2.55 15.42 -14.64
CA LYS A 37 3.71 15.00 -13.83
C LYS A 37 3.69 15.63 -12.44
N GLU A 38 3.47 16.95 -12.38
CA GLU A 38 3.45 17.69 -11.13
C GLU A 38 2.22 17.33 -10.28
N ALA A 39 1.05 17.19 -10.90
CA ALA A 39 -0.16 16.79 -10.20
C ALA A 39 -0.03 15.37 -9.57
N LEU A 40 0.56 14.41 -10.29
CA LEU A 40 0.83 13.07 -9.76
C LEU A 40 1.89 13.08 -8.67
N ALA A 41 2.91 13.93 -8.77
CA ALA A 41 3.93 14.08 -7.73
C ALA A 41 3.33 14.57 -6.41
N ILE A 42 2.40 15.54 -6.46
CA ILE A 42 1.66 16.00 -5.28
C ILE A 42 0.82 14.88 -4.67
N LEU A 43 0.07 14.13 -5.49
CA LEU A 43 -0.74 13.00 -5.03
C LEU A 43 0.13 11.95 -4.33
N GLN A 44 1.27 11.63 -4.95
CA GLN A 44 2.24 10.68 -4.40
C GLN A 44 2.78 11.18 -3.06
N GLU A 45 3.28 12.42 -2.97
CA GLU A 45 3.83 12.98 -1.72
C GLU A 45 2.82 12.91 -0.57
N VAL A 46 1.55 13.28 -0.83
CA VAL A 46 0.48 13.22 0.17
C VAL A 46 0.25 11.80 0.66
N ASN A 47 0.19 10.83 -0.25
CA ASN A 47 -0.04 9.42 0.09
C ASN A 47 1.17 8.77 0.77
N GLU A 48 2.39 9.17 0.41
CA GLU A 48 3.62 8.74 1.09
C GLU A 48 3.65 9.24 2.54
N LYS A 49 3.29 10.51 2.76
CA LYS A 49 3.21 11.09 4.11
C LYS A 49 2.14 10.41 4.96
N GLU A 50 0.94 10.20 4.42
CA GLU A 50 -0.12 9.45 5.10
C GLU A 50 0.36 8.04 5.49
N ALA A 51 1.02 7.35 4.56
CA ALA A 51 1.46 5.98 4.80
C ALA A 51 2.53 5.88 5.89
N PHE A 52 3.45 6.84 5.94
CA PHE A 52 4.42 6.94 7.03
C PHE A 52 3.74 7.17 8.39
N GLU A 53 2.79 8.10 8.48
CA GLU A 53 2.07 8.35 9.74
C GLU A 53 1.20 7.15 10.14
N ARG A 54 0.60 6.43 9.19
CA ARG A 54 -0.09 5.17 9.46
C ARG A 54 0.85 4.12 10.06
N GLY A 55 2.03 3.93 9.48
CA GLY A 55 3.04 3.03 10.03
C GLY A 55 3.41 3.40 11.48
N LYS A 56 3.65 4.70 11.73
CA LYS A 56 3.93 5.20 13.09
C LYS A 56 2.78 4.97 14.05
N ALA A 57 1.54 5.15 13.60
CA ALA A 57 0.36 4.92 14.43
C ALA A 57 0.27 3.45 14.86
N ILE A 58 0.49 2.50 13.94
CA ILE A 58 0.51 1.06 14.28
C ILE A 58 1.62 0.75 15.28
N ARG A 59 2.84 1.26 15.05
CA ARG A 59 3.96 1.10 15.98
C ARG A 59 3.62 1.58 17.39
N ASN A 60 3.04 2.77 17.50
CA ASN A 60 2.68 3.36 18.77
C ASN A 60 1.54 2.59 19.47
N GLN A 61 0.58 2.06 18.71
CA GLN A 61 -0.53 1.27 19.24
C GLN A 61 -0.08 -0.10 19.76
N LYS A 62 0.78 -0.80 19.01
CA LYS A 62 1.28 -2.13 19.41
C LYS A 62 2.37 -2.06 20.48
N GLY A 63 3.13 -0.96 20.56
CA GLY A 63 4.27 -0.81 21.47
C GLY A 63 5.53 -1.57 21.03
N HIS A 64 5.39 -2.59 20.17
CA HIS A 64 6.46 -3.28 19.46
C HIS A 64 6.03 -3.56 18.02
N THR A 65 6.99 -3.58 17.09
CA THR A 65 6.78 -3.93 15.68
C THR A 65 8.06 -4.57 15.14
N GLY A 66 7.91 -5.62 14.36
CA GLY A 66 9.00 -6.35 13.72
C GLY A 66 8.49 -7.08 12.48
N ILE A 67 9.26 -8.04 11.98
CA ILE A 67 8.82 -8.88 10.85
C ILE A 67 7.54 -9.66 11.19
N PRO A 68 7.36 -10.26 12.38
CA PRO A 68 6.12 -10.97 12.71
C PRO A 68 4.86 -10.10 12.57
N GLU A 69 4.88 -8.87 13.10
CA GLU A 69 3.74 -7.96 13.00
C GLU A 69 3.54 -7.42 11.58
N LEU A 70 4.61 -7.34 10.77
CA LEU A 70 4.51 -6.98 9.36
C LEU A 70 3.80 -8.08 8.57
N VAL A 71 4.11 -9.35 8.83
CA VAL A 71 3.44 -10.50 8.19
C VAL A 71 1.93 -10.47 8.49
N GLU A 72 1.54 -10.16 9.72
CA GLU A 72 0.14 -9.97 10.09
C GLU A 72 -0.53 -8.84 9.30
N ASP A 73 0.13 -7.68 9.15
CA ASP A 73 -0.40 -6.57 8.36
C ASP A 73 -0.55 -6.95 6.88
N VAL A 74 0.49 -7.57 6.30
CA VAL A 74 0.52 -8.01 4.90
C VAL A 74 -0.60 -9.02 4.61
N ALA A 75 -0.92 -9.92 5.54
CA ALA A 75 -2.04 -10.85 5.40
C ALA A 75 -3.40 -10.14 5.24
N THR A 76 -3.51 -8.86 5.63
CA THR A 76 -4.74 -8.06 5.43
C THR A 76 -4.81 -7.35 4.08
N TRP A 77 -3.72 -7.30 3.31
CA TRP A 77 -3.63 -6.47 2.10
C TRP A 77 -4.61 -6.88 1.02
N GLY A 78 -4.99 -8.16 0.96
CA GLY A 78 -5.96 -8.69 0.01
C GLY A 78 -7.43 -8.59 0.45
N LYS A 79 -7.76 -8.07 1.64
CA LYS A 79 -9.16 -8.01 2.10
C LYS A 79 -10.04 -7.19 1.15
N GLY A 80 -10.92 -7.86 0.41
CA GLY A 80 -11.77 -7.26 -0.62
C GLY A 80 -11.37 -7.58 -2.07
N GLY A 81 -10.37 -8.44 -2.29
CA GLY A 81 -9.95 -8.88 -3.62
C GLY A 81 -9.08 -10.14 -3.56
N THR A 82 -8.45 -10.49 -4.68
CA THR A 82 -7.53 -11.63 -4.73
C THR A 82 -6.09 -11.14 -4.75
N LEU A 83 -5.34 -11.45 -3.70
CA LEU A 83 -3.89 -11.21 -3.62
C LEU A 83 -3.17 -12.56 -3.70
N GLU A 84 -2.46 -12.81 -4.81
CA GLU A 84 -1.63 -14.01 -4.94
C GLU A 84 -0.17 -13.64 -4.64
N MET A 85 0.44 -14.44 -3.77
CA MET A 85 1.76 -14.19 -3.21
C MET A 85 2.61 -15.45 -3.24
N GLU A 86 3.87 -15.28 -3.61
CA GLU A 86 4.91 -16.28 -3.52
C GLU A 86 5.91 -15.85 -2.45
N VAL A 87 5.92 -16.53 -1.30
CA VAL A 87 6.89 -16.26 -0.23
C VAL A 87 8.20 -16.96 -0.55
N LEU A 88 9.28 -16.18 -0.64
CA LEU A 88 10.63 -16.64 -0.95
C LEU A 88 11.45 -16.88 0.32
N GLU A 89 11.26 -16.03 1.34
CA GLU A 89 11.96 -16.10 2.62
C GLU A 89 11.13 -15.45 3.71
N GLN A 90 11.04 -16.09 4.87
CA GLN A 90 10.39 -15.53 6.04
C GLN A 90 11.14 -15.98 7.30
N THR A 91 11.78 -15.02 7.97
CA THR A 91 12.51 -15.21 9.22
C THR A 91 12.17 -14.08 10.19
N GLU A 92 12.76 -14.08 11.39
CA GLU A 92 12.64 -12.95 12.34
C GLU A 92 13.22 -11.62 11.80
N LYS A 93 14.07 -11.67 10.76
CA LYS A 93 14.77 -10.49 10.21
C LYS A 93 14.47 -10.20 8.75
N THR A 94 13.88 -11.14 8.02
CA THR A 94 13.63 -11.01 6.58
C THR A 94 12.22 -11.44 6.24
N TYR A 95 11.60 -10.71 5.31
CA TYR A 95 10.35 -11.14 4.69
C TYR A 95 10.38 -10.78 3.21
N HIS A 96 10.71 -11.78 2.39
CA HIS A 96 10.88 -11.65 0.96
C HIS A 96 9.77 -12.40 0.26
N PHE A 97 9.04 -11.72 -0.61
CA PHE A 97 7.96 -12.32 -1.37
C PHE A 97 7.72 -11.58 -2.69
N ASN A 98 7.11 -12.27 -3.64
CA ASN A 98 6.59 -11.67 -4.85
C ASN A 98 5.06 -11.59 -4.75
N ILE A 99 4.47 -10.50 -5.24
CA ILE A 99 3.03 -10.46 -5.55
C ILE A 99 2.87 -10.72 -7.03
N THR A 100 2.21 -11.82 -7.39
CA THR A 100 1.96 -12.24 -8.78
C THR A 100 0.57 -11.85 -9.27
N ARG A 101 -0.34 -11.52 -8.34
CA ARG A 101 -1.66 -10.95 -8.66
C ARG A 101 -2.05 -9.90 -7.64
N CYS A 102 -2.32 -8.69 -8.12
CA CYS A 102 -2.52 -7.51 -7.27
C CYS A 102 -3.97 -7.00 -7.37
N PRO A 103 -4.76 -7.08 -6.28
CA PRO A 103 -6.16 -6.64 -6.32
C PRO A 103 -6.30 -5.12 -6.48
N TYR A 104 -5.29 -4.35 -6.06
CA TYR A 104 -5.26 -2.90 -6.28
C TYR A 104 -5.11 -2.56 -7.77
N TYR A 105 -4.22 -3.26 -8.47
CA TYR A 105 -4.03 -3.11 -9.91
C TYR A 105 -5.30 -3.49 -10.67
N GLU A 106 -5.85 -4.68 -10.39
CA GLU A 106 -7.09 -5.14 -11.03
C GLU A 106 -8.22 -4.13 -10.82
N LYS A 107 -8.39 -3.63 -9.60
CA LYS A 107 -9.46 -2.67 -9.30
C LYS A 107 -9.28 -1.34 -10.00
N TYR A 108 -8.06 -0.80 -10.05
CA TYR A 108 -7.80 0.44 -10.78
C TYR A 108 -7.90 0.27 -12.29
N HIS A 109 -7.53 -0.90 -12.82
CA HIS A 109 -7.72 -1.22 -14.23
C HIS A 109 -9.21 -1.30 -14.58
N GLU A 110 -10.03 -1.96 -13.76
CA GLU A 110 -11.49 -2.02 -13.91
C GLU A 110 -12.12 -0.62 -13.96
N LEU A 111 -11.64 0.30 -13.11
CA LEU A 111 -12.15 1.67 -13.00
C LEU A 111 -11.58 2.63 -14.04
N GLY A 112 -10.65 2.20 -14.90
CA GLY A 112 -9.96 3.09 -15.84
C GLY A 112 -8.97 4.07 -15.19
N LEU A 113 -8.49 3.78 -13.97
CA LEU A 113 -7.63 4.64 -13.15
C LEU A 113 -6.21 4.07 -12.98
N ALA A 114 -5.82 3.07 -13.78
CA ALA A 114 -4.52 2.40 -13.63
C ALA A 114 -3.34 3.37 -13.69
N GLU A 115 -3.43 4.43 -14.50
CA GLU A 115 -2.40 5.47 -14.62
C GLU A 115 -2.10 6.23 -13.32
N PHE A 116 -3.06 6.29 -12.38
CA PHE A 116 -2.90 6.91 -11.07
C PHE A 116 -2.39 5.91 -10.03
N GLY A 117 -2.40 4.61 -10.34
CA GLY A 117 -2.28 3.53 -9.36
C GLY A 117 -0.98 3.54 -8.56
N VAL A 118 0.14 3.95 -9.18
CA VAL A 118 1.43 4.09 -8.49
C VAL A 118 1.34 5.18 -7.41
N ALA A 119 0.85 6.36 -7.78
CA ALA A 119 0.69 7.50 -6.87
C ALA A 119 -0.44 7.29 -5.83
N LEU A 120 -1.44 6.45 -6.13
CA LEU A 120 -2.53 6.13 -5.23
C LEU A 120 -2.18 5.05 -4.20
N SER A 121 -1.46 3.99 -4.61
CA SER A 121 -1.23 2.79 -3.79
C SER A 121 0.23 2.40 -3.64
N CYS A 122 0.95 2.14 -4.74
CA CYS A 122 2.31 1.55 -4.65
C CYS A 122 3.31 2.44 -3.90
N CYS A 123 3.22 3.77 -4.05
CA CYS A 123 4.11 4.70 -3.37
C CYS A 123 4.07 4.58 -1.84
N ARG A 124 2.99 4.03 -1.27
CA ARG A 124 2.78 3.96 0.18
C ARG A 124 3.69 2.98 0.90
N ASP A 125 4.20 1.96 0.21
CA ASP A 125 4.78 0.79 0.87
C ASP A 125 6.13 1.09 1.55
N LYS A 126 7.03 1.83 0.88
CA LYS A 126 8.33 2.22 1.47
C LYS A 126 8.17 3.21 2.64
N PRO A 127 7.38 4.29 2.52
CA PRO A 127 7.07 5.16 3.65
C PRO A 127 6.38 4.45 4.81
N PHE A 128 5.42 3.56 4.52
CA PHE A 128 4.78 2.75 5.55
C PHE A 128 5.81 1.93 6.33
N ALA A 129 6.71 1.23 5.65
CA ALA A 129 7.76 0.44 6.29
C ALA A 129 8.63 1.27 7.24
N ARG A 130 9.08 2.45 6.78
CA ARG A 130 9.86 3.41 7.60
C ARG A 130 9.09 3.91 8.82
N GLY A 131 7.79 4.15 8.67
CA GLY A 131 6.92 4.56 9.77
C GLY A 131 6.66 3.40 10.74
N PHE A 132 6.50 2.19 10.21
CA PHE A 132 6.17 0.98 10.95
C PHE A 132 7.29 0.57 11.89
N HIS A 133 8.54 0.56 11.43
CA HIS A 133 9.67 0.31 12.32
C HIS A 133 10.94 1.03 11.82
N PRO A 134 11.69 1.74 12.68
CA PRO A 134 12.82 2.57 12.25
C PRO A 134 13.97 1.77 11.60
N GLN A 135 14.09 0.49 11.91
CA GLN A 135 15.12 -0.40 11.34
C GLN A 135 14.62 -1.27 10.17
N LEU A 136 13.32 -1.20 9.85
CA LEU A 136 12.75 -1.97 8.76
C LEU A 136 12.99 -1.22 7.45
N LYS A 137 13.68 -1.89 6.52
CA LYS A 137 13.89 -1.40 5.16
C LYS A 137 13.07 -2.23 4.18
N LEU A 138 12.48 -1.55 3.20
CA LEU A 138 11.89 -2.18 2.03
C LEU A 138 12.72 -1.82 0.80
N GLU A 139 13.24 -2.85 0.14
CA GLU A 139 13.72 -2.75 -1.24
C GLU A 139 12.65 -3.35 -2.17
N ARG A 140 12.38 -2.61 -3.25
CA ARG A 140 11.47 -3.00 -4.33
C ARG A 140 11.91 -2.28 -5.59
N SER A 141 12.08 -3.04 -6.66
CA SER A 141 12.59 -2.58 -7.95
C SER A 141 11.49 -2.48 -9.02
N GLN A 142 10.39 -3.22 -8.87
CA GLN A 142 9.32 -3.28 -9.86
C GLN A 142 7.93 -3.48 -9.23
N THR A 143 6.90 -3.10 -9.98
CA THR A 143 5.50 -3.36 -9.62
C THR A 143 4.68 -3.76 -10.83
N ILE A 144 3.64 -4.58 -10.61
CA ILE A 144 2.61 -4.87 -11.62
C ILE A 144 1.96 -3.58 -12.14
N MET A 145 1.80 -2.57 -11.28
CA MET A 145 1.23 -1.28 -11.65
C MET A 145 2.09 -0.52 -12.67
N GLU A 146 3.40 -0.78 -12.71
CA GLU A 146 4.35 -0.21 -13.67
C GLU A 146 4.55 -1.12 -14.90
N GLY A 147 3.78 -2.23 -15.00
CA GLY A 147 3.80 -3.14 -16.15
C GLY A 147 4.75 -4.34 -16.01
N ALA A 148 5.29 -4.61 -14.82
CA ALA A 148 6.08 -5.80 -14.56
C ALA A 148 5.20 -7.04 -14.31
N ASP A 149 5.79 -8.23 -14.45
CA ASP A 149 5.08 -9.51 -14.22
C ASP A 149 4.73 -9.74 -12.75
N TYR A 150 5.46 -9.13 -11.81
CA TYR A 150 5.24 -9.23 -10.38
C TYR A 150 5.80 -8.00 -9.63
N CYS A 151 5.36 -7.81 -8.38
CA CYS A 151 5.98 -6.85 -7.45
C CYS A 151 6.99 -7.58 -6.55
N ASP A 152 8.21 -7.06 -6.40
CA ASP A 152 9.27 -7.69 -5.59
C ASP A 152 9.44 -7.03 -4.21
N PHE A 153 8.82 -7.58 -3.18
CA PHE A 153 8.97 -7.07 -1.82
C PHE A 153 10.16 -7.73 -1.12
N ARG A 154 11.15 -6.92 -0.72
CA ARG A 154 12.34 -7.37 0.02
C ARG A 154 12.44 -6.59 1.33
N TYR A 155 11.75 -7.06 2.36
CA TYR A 155 11.83 -6.48 3.70
C TYR A 155 13.00 -7.06 4.49
N THR A 156 13.79 -6.19 5.11
CA THR A 156 14.90 -6.58 5.98
C THR A 156 14.92 -5.72 7.24
N MET A 157 15.11 -6.35 8.39
CA MET A 157 15.37 -5.70 9.66
C MET A 157 16.87 -5.49 9.84
N HIS A 158 17.31 -4.24 9.86
CA HIS A 158 18.70 -3.91 10.16
C HIS A 158 18.97 -3.95 11.67
N LEU A 159 20.14 -4.41 12.06
CA LEU A 159 20.59 -4.26 13.45
C LEU A 159 20.89 -2.78 13.69
N SER A 160 20.43 -2.23 14.81
CA SER A 160 20.98 -0.98 15.33
C SER A 160 22.47 -1.15 15.56
N SER A 161 23.27 -0.26 14.98
CA SER A 161 24.62 0.03 15.44
C SER A 161 24.61 0.54 16.88
#